data_AF-A0ABD6MQC6-F1
#
_entry.id   AF-A0ABD6MQC6-F1
#
_cell.length_a   1.000
_cell.length_b   1.000
_cell.length_c   1.000
_cell.angle_alpha   90.00
_cell.angle_beta   90.00
_cell.angle_gamma   90.00
#
_symmetry.space_group_name_H-M   'P 1'
#
loop_
_entity.id
_entity.type
_entity.pdbx_description
1 polymer ?
#
loop_
_entity_poly.entity_id
_entity_poly.type
_entity_poly.pdbx_seq_one_letter_code
_entity_poly.pdbx_strand_id
1 'polypeptide(L)'
;MGYGQQSPGGDHQQQGPWPPHTGQPPAPGGAPTGPWNAPTEPAGRSVGAPGPWSGHTGPPPSPSGGGRRRSSVIAVVAATAVVLAAGITGFLVLGDDGDDGKPDAGPTGADVVPPSASPGEPRGGAGDGTAPLVPGWKTVINPKRGIAFDVPVDWAVKSSGWVTYVAENGDPDETPLVGFAAPAILKEKWCRSDDDGNGTQEDTPLASVGSRAEPDARDTTEAARENARLWVYGSYAQPAKEKVTTGAAKPFTTKSGLTGKVATATSTGVDGTGRCAHDGKATAFAFENPAGETLSWTFVGVRGVDDEVPEPTVRKILGTVRLVESAP
;
A
#
# COMPACT_ATOMS: atom_id res chain seq x y z
N MET A 1 -48.04 -1.68 -37.70
CA MET A 1 -48.66 -2.63 -38.65
C MET A 1 -47.76 -2.66 -39.89
N GLY A 2 -47.20 -3.78 -40.39
CA GLY A 2 -47.12 -5.12 -39.82
C GLY A 2 -46.98 -6.21 -40.90
N TYR A 3 -46.01 -7.13 -40.73
CA TYR A 3 -45.95 -8.52 -41.28
C TYR A 3 -45.80 -8.68 -42.81
N GLY A 4 -45.20 -9.75 -43.38
CA GLY A 4 -44.41 -10.87 -42.83
C GLY A 4 -44.31 -12.11 -43.76
N GLN A 5 -43.26 -12.94 -43.61
CA GLN A 5 -43.08 -14.34 -44.12
C GLN A 5 -43.04 -14.55 -45.67
N GLN A 6 -42.62 -15.69 -46.26
CA GLN A 6 -42.49 -17.10 -45.81
C GLN A 6 -41.51 -17.96 -46.67
N SER A 7 -41.07 -19.14 -46.18
CA SER A 7 -40.13 -20.10 -46.83
C SER A 7 -40.81 -21.30 -47.55
N PRO A 8 -40.05 -22.18 -48.25
CA PRO A 8 -39.64 -23.53 -47.73
C PRO A 8 -38.20 -23.94 -48.15
N GLY A 9 -37.60 -25.12 -47.87
CA GLY A 9 -37.94 -26.26 -46.97
C GLY A 9 -37.30 -27.62 -47.38
N GLY A 10 -36.76 -28.39 -46.41
CA GLY A 10 -36.35 -29.83 -46.49
C GLY A 10 -34.90 -30.16 -46.91
N ASP A 11 -34.22 -31.25 -46.46
CA ASP A 11 -34.50 -32.28 -45.42
C ASP A 11 -33.23 -33.13 -45.03
N HIS A 12 -33.34 -33.90 -43.92
CA HIS A 12 -32.60 -35.15 -43.52
C HIS A 12 -31.36 -35.15 -42.55
N GLN A 13 -31.33 -36.19 -41.68
CA GLN A 13 -30.37 -36.49 -40.59
C GLN A 13 -29.42 -37.69 -40.91
N GLN A 14 -28.45 -38.01 -40.02
CA GLN A 14 -28.20 -39.35 -39.38
C GLN A 14 -26.98 -39.32 -38.40
N GLN A 15 -26.79 -40.34 -37.53
CA GLN A 15 -25.76 -40.40 -36.45
C GLN A 15 -24.98 -41.76 -36.36
N GLY A 16 -23.71 -41.72 -35.90
CA GLY A 16 -22.91 -42.87 -35.38
C GLY A 16 -22.14 -43.74 -36.40
N PRO A 17 -21.24 -44.70 -36.01
CA PRO A 17 -20.70 -45.07 -34.68
C PRO A 17 -19.13 -45.29 -34.57
N TRP A 18 -18.60 -45.66 -33.39
CA TRP A 18 -17.18 -46.08 -33.09
C TRP A 18 -16.93 -47.60 -33.27
N PRO A 19 -15.69 -48.13 -33.53
CA PRO A 19 -14.79 -48.73 -32.48
C PRO A 19 -13.25 -48.78 -32.86
N PRO A 20 -12.32 -49.63 -32.30
CA PRO A 20 -11.77 -49.62 -30.91
C PRO A 20 -10.23 -49.93 -30.68
N HIS A 21 -9.74 -49.66 -29.44
CA HIS A 21 -8.48 -50.14 -28.76
C HIS A 21 -7.10 -49.72 -29.36
N THR A 22 -5.88 -49.97 -28.82
CA THR A 22 -5.29 -50.60 -27.58
C THR A 22 -3.89 -49.97 -27.27
N GLY A 23 -3.31 -50.11 -26.05
CA GLY A 23 -1.83 -50.11 -25.82
C GLY A 23 -1.22 -49.26 -24.66
N GLN A 24 -0.34 -49.87 -23.83
CA GLN A 24 0.48 -49.28 -22.75
C GLN A 24 1.63 -50.26 -22.40
N PRO A 25 2.79 -49.93 -21.75
CA PRO A 25 3.57 -48.67 -21.60
C PRO A 25 4.94 -48.81 -22.39
N PRO A 26 6.10 -48.14 -22.15
CA PRO A 26 6.76 -47.72 -20.88
C PRO A 26 7.25 -46.25 -20.81
N ALA A 27 7.75 -45.83 -19.64
CA ALA A 27 8.57 -44.62 -19.43
C ALA A 27 10.05 -45.01 -19.22
N PRO A 28 11.04 -44.12 -19.48
CA PRO A 28 11.54 -43.28 -18.37
C PRO A 28 12.16 -41.91 -18.73
N GLY A 29 12.25 -41.02 -17.73
CA GLY A 29 13.35 -40.03 -17.60
C GLY A 29 13.11 -38.61 -18.15
N GLY A 30 13.08 -37.62 -17.26
CA GLY A 30 13.10 -36.19 -17.59
C GLY A 30 12.78 -35.31 -16.37
N ALA A 31 13.79 -34.72 -15.75
CA ALA A 31 13.65 -33.96 -14.51
C ALA A 31 13.31 -32.47 -14.74
N PRO A 32 12.64 -31.83 -13.76
CA PRO A 32 12.86 -30.41 -13.45
C PRO A 32 13.59 -30.25 -12.12
N THR A 33 14.61 -29.40 -12.10
CA THR A 33 15.41 -29.06 -10.92
C THR A 33 14.71 -28.03 -10.03
N GLY A 34 14.61 -28.32 -8.73
CA GLY A 34 14.40 -27.31 -7.69
C GLY A 34 15.42 -27.49 -6.57
N PRO A 35 15.88 -26.38 -5.96
CA PRO A 35 16.15 -26.34 -4.52
C PRO A 35 15.52 -25.06 -3.89
N TRP A 36 15.14 -25.00 -2.61
CA TRP A 36 15.93 -25.42 -1.45
C TRP A 36 15.10 -25.87 -0.22
N ASN A 37 15.53 -27.00 0.35
CA ASN A 37 15.53 -27.44 1.76
C ASN A 37 14.49 -26.88 2.77
N ALA A 38 13.65 -27.78 3.28
CA ALA A 38 13.09 -27.75 4.63
C ALA A 38 13.60 -28.98 5.44
N PRO A 39 13.97 -28.87 6.73
CA PRO A 39 14.39 -30.02 7.53
C PRO A 39 13.22 -30.96 7.88
N THR A 40 13.43 -32.27 7.71
CA THR A 40 12.44 -33.31 8.02
C THR A 40 12.68 -33.90 9.42
N GLU A 41 11.66 -33.89 10.28
CA GLU A 41 11.64 -34.69 11.53
C GLU A 41 10.67 -35.89 11.44
N PRO A 42 10.85 -36.97 12.23
CA PRO A 42 10.28 -38.27 11.92
C PRO A 42 8.88 -38.50 12.50
N ALA A 43 7.94 -38.94 11.67
CA ALA A 43 6.59 -39.32 12.11
C ALA A 43 6.57 -40.66 12.87
N GLY A 44 6.34 -40.60 14.18
CA GLY A 44 6.10 -41.78 15.03
C GLY A 44 4.64 -42.27 14.97
N ARG A 45 4.47 -43.59 14.77
CA ARG A 45 3.16 -44.29 14.74
C ARG A 45 2.26 -44.03 15.96
N SER A 46 0.95 -43.96 15.73
CA SER A 46 -0.04 -44.49 16.69
C SER A 46 -1.26 -45.07 15.96
N VAL A 47 -1.66 -46.30 16.31
CA VAL A 47 -2.91 -46.94 15.86
C VAL A 47 -3.35 -47.96 16.92
N GLY A 48 -4.61 -47.87 17.39
CA GLY A 48 -5.37 -49.07 17.80
C GLY A 48 -5.71 -49.30 19.28
N ALA A 49 -7.02 -49.16 19.56
CA ALA A 49 -7.86 -49.99 20.45
C ALA A 49 -8.04 -49.65 21.96
N PRO A 50 -9.21 -49.99 22.57
CA PRO A 50 -9.69 -49.38 23.82
C PRO A 50 -9.76 -50.33 25.04
N GLY A 51 -9.85 -49.75 26.25
CA GLY A 51 -10.11 -50.48 27.51
C GLY A 51 -10.58 -49.55 28.66
N PRO A 52 -11.28 -50.05 29.71
CA PRO A 52 -12.12 -49.19 30.56
C PRO A 52 -11.63 -48.95 32.02
N TRP A 53 -12.12 -47.84 32.59
CA TRP A 53 -12.39 -47.57 34.02
C TRP A 53 -11.25 -47.73 35.07
N SER A 54 -10.82 -46.59 35.63
CA SER A 54 -10.59 -46.38 37.08
C SER A 54 -10.45 -44.89 37.39
N GLY A 55 -11.12 -44.40 38.43
CA GLY A 55 -11.28 -42.97 38.69
C GLY A 55 -10.17 -42.32 39.52
N HIS A 56 -10.02 -41.00 39.36
CA HIS A 56 -9.30 -40.10 40.26
C HIS A 56 -9.81 -38.67 40.04
N THR A 57 -10.03 -37.93 41.13
CA THR A 57 -10.60 -36.58 41.12
C THR A 57 -9.57 -35.53 40.72
N GLY A 58 -9.70 -34.97 39.52
CA GLY A 58 -8.95 -33.78 39.07
C GLY A 58 -9.77 -32.48 39.20
N PRO A 59 -9.11 -31.30 39.18
CA PRO A 59 -9.81 -30.01 39.15
C PRO A 59 -10.67 -29.84 37.89
N PRO A 60 -11.69 -28.96 37.91
CA PRO A 60 -12.66 -28.85 36.83
C PRO A 60 -11.99 -28.48 35.48
N PRO A 61 -12.44 -29.07 34.36
CA PRO A 61 -11.88 -28.78 33.05
C PRO A 61 -12.17 -27.34 32.65
N SER A 62 -11.15 -26.63 32.15
CA SER A 62 -11.31 -25.35 31.49
C SER A 62 -12.29 -25.47 30.32
N PRO A 63 -13.21 -24.51 30.11
CA PRO A 63 -14.14 -24.56 29.00
C PRO A 63 -13.39 -24.59 27.67
N SER A 64 -13.68 -25.61 26.88
CA SER A 64 -13.07 -25.87 25.58
C SER A 64 -13.46 -24.80 24.55
N GLY A 65 -12.45 -24.18 23.93
CA GLY A 65 -12.50 -23.76 22.53
C GLY A 65 -13.64 -22.81 22.14
N GLY A 66 -13.72 -21.64 22.77
CA GLY A 66 -14.43 -20.50 22.16
C GLY A 66 -13.77 -20.13 20.84
N GLY A 67 -14.51 -20.20 19.73
CA GLY A 67 -13.99 -19.89 18.39
C GLY A 67 -13.48 -18.45 18.31
N ARG A 68 -12.15 -18.29 18.20
CA ARG A 68 -11.47 -17.00 18.24
C ARG A 68 -11.75 -16.19 16.98
N ARG A 69 -12.76 -15.32 17.04
CA ARG A 69 -12.94 -14.24 16.06
C ARG A 69 -11.81 -13.24 16.26
N ARG A 70 -10.87 -13.19 15.33
CA ARG A 70 -9.78 -12.21 15.32
C ARG A 70 -10.22 -11.01 14.49
N SER A 71 -10.03 -9.82 15.04
CA SER A 71 -10.36 -8.55 14.39
C SER A 71 -9.30 -8.18 13.34
N SER A 72 -9.64 -7.22 12.47
CA SER A 72 -8.75 -6.77 11.39
C SER A 72 -7.56 -6.00 11.94
N VAL A 73 -6.40 -6.65 12.00
CA VAL A 73 -5.13 -5.98 12.34
C VAL A 73 -4.61 -5.27 11.08
N ILE A 74 -4.47 -3.94 11.13
CA ILE A 74 -3.66 -3.23 10.14
C ILE A 74 -2.20 -3.53 10.49
N ALA A 75 -1.60 -4.49 9.80
CA ALA A 75 -0.20 -4.85 10.02
C ALA A 75 0.74 -3.75 9.53
N VAL A 76 1.64 -3.31 10.41
CA VAL A 76 2.53 -2.17 10.16
C VAL A 76 3.98 -2.58 10.38
N VAL A 77 4.78 -2.61 9.31
CA VAL A 77 6.14 -3.13 9.33
C VAL A 77 7.17 -2.01 9.08
N ALA A 78 8.09 -1.89 10.03
CA ALA A 78 9.22 -0.98 9.96
C ALA A 78 10.45 -1.65 9.32
N ALA A 79 10.73 -1.42 8.05
CA ALA A 79 12.02 -1.79 7.47
C ALA A 79 13.04 -0.64 7.65
N THR A 80 14.03 -0.85 8.53
CA THR A 80 15.18 0.05 8.69
C THR A 80 16.22 -0.18 7.61
N ALA A 81 16.50 0.86 6.81
CA ALA A 81 17.62 0.87 5.88
C ALA A 81 18.90 1.39 6.58
N VAL A 82 20.00 0.64 6.46
CA VAL A 82 21.32 1.09 6.93
C VAL A 82 21.94 2.02 5.89
N VAL A 83 22.13 3.29 6.23
CA VAL A 83 22.83 4.25 5.38
C VAL A 83 24.33 4.11 5.59
N LEU A 84 25.06 3.66 4.56
CA LEU A 84 26.52 3.70 4.54
C LEU A 84 26.99 5.13 4.30
N ALA A 85 27.56 5.76 5.33
CA ALA A 85 28.27 7.02 5.17
C ALA A 85 29.66 6.76 4.55
N ALA A 86 29.77 6.92 3.23
CA ALA A 86 31.05 7.00 2.54
C ALA A 86 31.57 8.45 2.57
N GLY A 87 32.66 8.68 3.30
CA GLY A 87 33.24 10.02 3.46
C GLY A 87 34.15 10.45 2.30
N ILE A 88 34.43 11.75 2.23
CA ILE A 88 35.56 12.29 1.46
C ILE A 88 36.57 12.85 2.45
N THR A 89 37.67 12.13 2.63
CA THR A 89 38.80 12.57 3.45
C THR A 89 39.61 13.60 2.65
N GLY A 90 39.56 14.87 3.06
CA GLY A 90 40.41 15.92 2.49
C GLY A 90 41.88 15.66 2.81
N PHE A 91 42.71 15.52 1.77
CA PHE A 91 44.13 15.20 1.89
C PHE A 91 44.94 16.46 2.25
N LEU A 92 45.55 16.50 3.43
CA LEU A 92 46.53 17.51 3.83
C LEU A 92 47.92 17.14 3.31
N VAL A 93 48.55 18.02 2.53
CA VAL A 93 50.01 18.03 2.27
C VAL A 93 50.55 19.46 2.42
N LEU A 94 51.76 19.54 2.97
CA LEU A 94 52.43 20.71 3.55
C LEU A 94 53.27 21.52 2.53
N GLY A 95 53.68 22.73 2.95
CA GLY A 95 54.68 23.60 2.32
C GLY A 95 54.21 25.07 2.33
N ASP A 96 54.21 25.79 3.46
CA ASP A 96 55.36 26.31 4.25
C ASP A 96 56.08 27.49 3.58
N ASP A 97 55.80 28.72 4.07
CA ASP A 97 56.81 29.76 4.38
C ASP A 97 56.14 31.04 4.97
N GLY A 98 56.76 31.61 6.01
CA GLY A 98 56.89 33.08 6.16
C GLY A 98 55.77 33.96 6.78
N ASP A 99 55.98 34.28 8.07
CA ASP A 99 55.97 35.64 8.65
C ASP A 99 54.70 36.25 9.30
N ASP A 100 54.96 37.12 10.28
CA ASP A 100 54.07 37.57 11.37
C ASP A 100 53.23 38.84 11.04
N GLY A 101 52.10 39.01 11.78
CA GLY A 101 51.54 40.35 12.02
C GLY A 101 50.02 40.52 11.89
N LYS A 102 49.37 40.80 13.02
CA LYS A 102 48.03 41.41 13.14
C LYS A 102 48.17 42.61 14.11
N PRO A 103 47.25 43.60 14.19
CA PRO A 103 46.13 43.95 13.31
C PRO A 103 46.16 45.42 12.82
N ASP A 104 45.27 45.77 11.88
CA ASP A 104 44.77 47.17 11.81
C ASP A 104 43.30 47.24 11.37
N ALA A 105 42.67 48.40 11.58
CA ALA A 105 41.22 48.61 11.55
C ALA A 105 40.63 48.94 10.16
N GLY A 106 39.30 48.83 10.02
CA GLY A 106 38.55 49.22 8.81
C GLY A 106 38.48 50.75 8.59
N PRO A 107 37.79 51.25 7.53
CA PRO A 107 36.32 51.09 7.46
C PRO A 107 35.63 51.14 6.06
N THR A 108 34.29 51.00 6.07
CA THR A 108 33.26 51.58 5.15
C THR A 108 33.11 51.16 3.66
N GLY A 109 31.83 50.99 3.27
CA GLY A 109 31.30 51.11 1.89
C GLY A 109 31.17 49.81 1.09
N ALA A 110 30.20 49.61 0.19
CA ALA A 110 28.98 50.39 -0.15
C ALA A 110 28.00 49.48 -0.94
N ASP A 111 26.75 49.94 -1.16
CA ASP A 111 25.73 49.25 -1.98
C ASP A 111 26.18 48.95 -3.43
N VAL A 112 25.84 47.76 -3.95
CA VAL A 112 25.72 47.50 -5.39
C VAL A 112 24.53 46.56 -5.68
N VAL A 113 23.63 47.00 -6.56
CA VAL A 113 22.49 46.26 -7.13
C VAL A 113 22.30 46.77 -8.57
N PRO A 114 21.90 45.96 -9.58
CA PRO A 114 22.18 44.56 -9.91
C PRO A 114 22.92 44.47 -11.27
N PRO A 115 22.77 43.40 -12.08
CA PRO A 115 21.91 43.58 -13.26
C PRO A 115 20.98 42.39 -13.60
N SER A 116 20.02 42.65 -14.49
CA SER A 116 18.99 41.70 -14.95
C SER A 116 19.54 40.47 -15.70
N ALA A 117 18.84 39.35 -15.56
CA ALA A 117 18.88 38.24 -16.51
C ALA A 117 17.52 38.14 -17.24
N SER A 118 17.58 38.00 -18.57
CA SER A 118 16.42 37.98 -19.47
C SER A 118 15.61 36.66 -19.39
N PRO A 119 14.38 36.60 -19.95
CA PRO A 119 13.49 35.44 -19.79
C PRO A 119 14.03 34.20 -20.51
N GLY A 120 14.20 33.10 -19.76
CA GLY A 120 14.45 31.77 -20.31
C GLY A 120 13.16 30.96 -20.45
N GLU A 121 13.02 30.24 -21.54
CA GLU A 121 11.90 29.34 -21.84
C GLU A 121 11.72 28.24 -20.76
N PRO A 122 10.48 27.72 -20.59
CA PRO A 122 10.14 26.87 -19.45
C PRO A 122 10.80 25.50 -19.52
N ARG A 123 11.95 25.35 -18.87
CA ARG A 123 12.47 24.04 -18.47
C ARG A 123 11.51 23.44 -17.45
N GLY A 124 11.06 22.21 -17.70
CA GLY A 124 10.10 21.50 -16.86
C GLY A 124 10.55 21.48 -15.40
N GLY A 125 9.72 22.03 -14.52
CA GLY A 125 10.06 22.27 -13.12
C GLY A 125 10.10 21.00 -12.27
N ALA A 126 11.16 20.21 -12.42
CA ALA A 126 11.66 19.40 -11.31
C ALA A 126 12.28 20.36 -10.27
N GLY A 127 11.42 20.95 -9.44
CA GLY A 127 11.89 21.46 -8.15
C GLY A 127 12.51 20.32 -7.35
N ASP A 128 13.42 20.65 -6.44
CA ASP A 128 14.26 19.80 -5.58
C ASP A 128 13.57 18.67 -4.77
N GLY A 129 12.28 18.40 -5.00
CA GLY A 129 11.50 17.29 -4.45
C GLY A 129 11.26 17.37 -2.94
N THR A 130 11.93 18.28 -2.24
CA THR A 130 12.06 18.34 -0.79
C THR A 130 11.22 19.45 -0.19
N ALA A 131 11.09 20.59 -0.88
CA ALA A 131 10.15 21.64 -0.49
C ALA A 131 8.67 21.21 -0.72
N PRO A 132 7.75 21.53 0.21
CA PRO A 132 6.32 21.26 0.04
C PRO A 132 5.65 22.28 -0.89
N LEU A 133 4.74 21.83 -1.75
CA LEU A 133 3.90 22.67 -2.63
C LEU A 133 2.79 23.42 -1.89
N VAL A 134 2.61 23.14 -0.59
CA VAL A 134 1.73 23.89 0.32
C VAL A 134 2.59 24.44 1.46
N PRO A 135 2.66 25.78 1.64
CA PRO A 135 3.40 26.36 2.75
C PRO A 135 2.94 25.82 4.12
N GLY A 136 3.91 25.47 4.97
CA GLY A 136 3.66 24.91 6.31
C GLY A 136 3.25 23.43 6.34
N TRP A 137 3.27 22.73 5.20
CA TRP A 137 3.06 21.27 5.14
C TRP A 137 4.39 20.52 5.15
N LYS A 138 4.33 19.20 5.30
CA LYS A 138 5.50 18.31 5.29
C LYS A 138 5.48 17.44 4.04
N THR A 139 6.60 17.38 3.35
CA THR A 139 6.77 16.49 2.19
C THR A 139 6.96 15.04 2.64
N VAL A 140 6.27 14.13 1.97
CA VAL A 140 6.40 12.68 2.07
C VAL A 140 7.00 12.19 0.76
N ILE A 141 8.05 11.36 0.82
CA ILE A 141 8.78 10.89 -0.35
C ILE A 141 8.87 9.36 -0.32
N ASN A 142 8.41 8.72 -1.39
CA ASN A 142 8.67 7.32 -1.70
C ASN A 142 9.79 7.25 -2.76
N PRO A 143 11.08 7.23 -2.34
CA PRO A 143 12.21 7.34 -3.25
C PRO A 143 12.31 6.13 -4.19
N LYS A 144 11.87 4.94 -3.76
CA LYS A 144 11.84 3.72 -4.58
C LYS A 144 10.89 3.81 -5.78
N ARG A 145 9.93 4.75 -5.76
CA ARG A 145 8.96 4.97 -6.85
C ARG A 145 9.05 6.35 -7.48
N GLY A 146 9.95 7.21 -7.00
CA GLY A 146 10.04 8.61 -7.45
C GLY A 146 8.74 9.40 -7.21
N ILE A 147 8.01 9.12 -6.12
CA ILE A 147 6.73 9.79 -5.81
C ILE A 147 6.89 10.68 -4.58
N ALA A 148 6.48 11.94 -4.66
CA ALA A 148 6.34 12.82 -3.52
C ALA A 148 4.93 13.42 -3.42
N PHE A 149 4.50 13.75 -2.22
CA PHE A 149 3.25 14.46 -1.92
C PHE A 149 3.38 15.16 -0.55
N ASP A 150 2.51 16.11 -0.25
CA ASP A 150 2.61 16.91 0.97
C ASP A 150 1.40 16.70 1.89
N VAL A 151 1.65 16.63 3.19
CA VAL A 151 0.63 16.44 4.23
C VAL A 151 0.65 17.57 5.27
N PRO A 152 -0.49 17.88 5.91
CA PRO A 152 -0.53 18.79 7.06
C PRO A 152 0.47 18.41 8.18
N VAL A 153 0.87 19.40 8.99
CA VAL A 153 1.97 19.26 9.96
C VAL A 153 1.71 18.26 11.09
N ASP A 154 0.45 17.94 11.37
CA ASP A 154 -0.02 16.96 12.37
C ASP A 154 0.06 15.49 11.91
N TRP A 155 0.32 15.25 10.61
CA TRP A 155 0.52 13.89 10.07
C TRP A 155 1.94 13.38 10.34
N ALA A 156 2.09 12.23 10.99
CA ALA A 156 3.39 11.65 11.26
C ALA A 156 3.95 10.97 10.02
N VAL A 157 4.97 11.58 9.39
CA VAL A 157 5.70 11.02 8.25
C VAL A 157 6.59 9.88 8.74
N LYS A 158 6.44 8.68 8.17
CA LYS A 158 7.25 7.50 8.49
C LYS A 158 8.50 7.42 7.60
N SER A 159 9.39 6.49 7.92
CA SER A 159 10.58 6.24 7.09
C SER A 159 10.19 5.71 5.71
N SER A 160 11.05 5.94 4.71
CA SER A 160 10.81 5.52 3.32
C SER A 160 10.68 4.00 3.13
N GLY A 161 11.31 3.20 4.01
CA GLY A 161 11.19 1.74 4.03
C GLY A 161 9.97 1.22 4.80
N TRP A 162 9.21 2.07 5.49
CA TRP A 162 8.02 1.67 6.23
C TRP A 162 6.90 1.26 5.29
N VAL A 163 6.26 0.12 5.56
CA VAL A 163 5.14 -0.41 4.78
C VAL A 163 3.91 -0.55 5.69
N THR A 164 2.75 -0.16 5.16
CA THR A 164 1.44 -0.41 5.76
C THR A 164 0.61 -1.20 4.78
N TYR A 165 0.00 -2.28 5.24
CA TYR A 165 -0.84 -3.16 4.43
C TYR A 165 -2.03 -3.68 5.23
N VAL A 166 -2.94 -4.34 4.52
CA VAL A 166 -4.02 -5.14 5.08
C VAL A 166 -4.02 -6.52 4.42
N ALA A 167 -4.19 -7.57 5.22
CA ALA A 167 -4.33 -8.97 4.79
C ALA A 167 -5.78 -9.44 4.97
N GLU A 168 -6.13 -10.64 4.49
CA GLU A 168 -7.45 -11.23 4.73
C GLU A 168 -7.57 -11.67 6.21
N ASN A 169 -8.71 -11.40 6.85
CA ASN A 169 -8.91 -11.67 8.27
C ASN A 169 -8.69 -13.16 8.63
N GLY A 170 -7.61 -13.42 9.36
CA GLY A 170 -7.25 -14.77 9.82
C GLY A 170 -6.35 -15.56 8.86
N ASP A 171 -5.80 -14.92 7.81
CA ASP A 171 -4.68 -15.46 7.05
C ASP A 171 -3.44 -15.63 7.96
N PRO A 172 -2.94 -16.87 8.20
CA PRO A 172 -1.77 -17.07 9.05
C PRO A 172 -0.47 -16.54 8.43
N ASP A 173 -0.42 -16.35 7.11
CA ASP A 173 0.76 -15.89 6.38
C ASP A 173 0.77 -14.35 6.19
N GLU A 174 -0.28 -13.66 6.65
CA GLU A 174 -0.45 -12.19 6.55
C GLU A 174 -0.24 -11.66 5.12
N THR A 175 -0.76 -12.39 4.11
CA THR A 175 -0.58 -12.08 2.69
C THR A 175 -1.24 -10.74 2.36
N PRO A 176 -0.48 -9.72 1.89
CA PRO A 176 -1.06 -8.41 1.63
C PRO A 176 -2.12 -8.42 0.52
N LEU A 177 -3.37 -8.08 0.85
CA LEU A 177 -4.41 -7.75 -0.12
C LEU A 177 -4.07 -6.45 -0.86
N VAL A 178 -3.62 -5.45 -0.10
CA VAL A 178 -3.09 -4.18 -0.62
C VAL A 178 -2.18 -3.55 0.43
N GLY A 179 -1.18 -2.80 -0.01
CA GLY A 179 -0.28 -2.05 0.87
C GLY A 179 0.50 -0.97 0.13
N PHE A 180 0.94 0.05 0.87
CA PHE A 180 1.77 1.13 0.36
C PHE A 180 3.03 1.35 1.21
N ALA A 181 4.01 2.04 0.63
CA ALA A 181 5.28 2.38 1.27
C ALA A 181 5.38 3.88 1.57
N ALA A 182 6.34 4.22 2.44
CA ALA A 182 6.66 5.58 2.87
C ALA A 182 5.43 6.41 3.31
N PRO A 183 4.59 5.91 4.24
CA PRO A 183 3.35 6.58 4.57
C PRO A 183 3.52 7.80 5.47
N ALA A 184 2.50 8.64 5.50
CA ALA A 184 2.22 9.52 6.63
C ALA A 184 0.91 9.10 7.31
N ILE A 185 0.88 9.10 8.64
CA ILE A 185 -0.23 8.60 9.45
C ILE A 185 -0.78 9.72 10.32
N LEU A 186 -2.10 9.93 10.29
CA LEU A 186 -2.80 10.89 11.14
C LEU A 186 -3.33 10.19 12.39
N LYS A 187 -3.03 10.75 13.56
CA LYS A 187 -3.45 10.24 14.88
C LYS A 187 -3.24 8.73 14.99
N GLU A 188 -1.99 8.29 15.06
CA GLU A 188 -1.61 6.87 15.06
C GLU A 188 -2.31 6.00 16.12
N LYS A 189 -2.77 6.62 17.21
CA LYS A 189 -3.44 5.99 18.35
C LYS A 189 -4.82 6.60 18.56
N TRP A 190 -5.58 6.74 17.47
CA TRP A 190 -6.88 7.42 17.46
C TRP A 190 -7.93 6.62 18.22
N CYS A 191 -8.07 5.33 17.86
CA CYS A 191 -8.86 4.38 18.63
C CYS A 191 -7.93 3.30 19.17
N ARG A 192 -8.32 2.75 20.33
CA ARG A 192 -7.59 1.70 21.03
C ARG A 192 -8.58 0.70 21.61
N SER A 193 -8.35 -0.57 21.33
CA SER A 193 -9.20 -1.69 21.74
C SER A 193 -8.40 -2.99 21.93
N ASP A 194 -9.02 -3.98 22.56
CA ASP A 194 -8.57 -5.38 22.64
C ASP A 194 -9.73 -6.21 22.10
N ASP A 195 -9.99 -6.08 20.80
CA ASP A 195 -11.23 -6.58 20.19
C ASP A 195 -11.21 -8.12 19.99
N ASP A 196 -10.06 -8.79 20.12
CA ASP A 196 -9.95 -10.26 20.18
C ASP A 196 -9.87 -10.83 21.62
N GLY A 197 -9.83 -9.96 22.63
CA GLY A 197 -9.81 -10.32 24.05
C GLY A 197 -8.53 -11.02 24.52
N ASN A 198 -7.39 -10.76 23.88
CA ASN A 198 -6.11 -11.36 24.24
C ASN A 198 -5.38 -10.65 25.40
N GLY A 199 -5.86 -9.47 25.82
CA GLY A 199 -5.25 -8.62 26.84
C GLY A 199 -4.30 -7.55 26.30
N THR A 200 -4.02 -7.54 24.99
CA THR A 200 -3.18 -6.54 24.32
C THR A 200 -4.04 -5.46 23.69
N GLN A 201 -3.70 -4.22 23.97
CA GLN A 201 -4.36 -3.07 23.36
C GLN A 201 -3.72 -2.76 22.00
N GLU A 202 -4.51 -2.85 20.93
CA GLU A 202 -4.14 -2.47 19.57
C GLU A 202 -4.51 -1.00 19.32
N ASP A 203 -3.64 -0.28 18.60
CA ASP A 203 -3.84 1.14 18.24
C ASP A 203 -4.27 1.23 16.76
N THR A 204 -5.47 1.75 16.50
CA THR A 204 -5.98 2.04 15.14
C THR A 204 -5.76 3.52 14.78
N PRO A 205 -5.12 3.83 13.64
CA PRO A 205 -4.95 5.21 13.18
C PRO A 205 -6.25 5.79 12.60
N LEU A 206 -6.43 7.12 12.71
CA LEU A 206 -7.58 7.81 12.09
C LEU A 206 -7.52 7.75 10.55
N ALA A 207 -6.32 7.98 10.00
CA ALA A 207 -6.07 7.92 8.56
C ALA A 207 -4.60 7.65 8.26
N SER A 208 -4.33 7.11 7.07
CA SER A 208 -3.00 6.89 6.54
C SER A 208 -2.97 7.26 5.05
N VAL A 209 -1.81 7.67 4.57
CA VAL A 209 -1.60 8.02 3.16
C VAL A 209 -0.22 7.54 2.72
N GLY A 210 -0.13 6.95 1.54
CA GLY A 210 1.13 6.44 0.99
C GLY A 210 1.07 6.23 -0.52
N SER A 211 2.10 5.59 -1.07
CA SER A 211 2.15 5.27 -2.51
C SER A 211 2.75 3.89 -2.81
N ARG A 212 2.41 3.33 -3.97
CA ARG A 212 2.88 2.02 -4.46
C ARG A 212 3.01 1.97 -5.98
N ALA A 213 3.52 0.86 -6.48
CA ALA A 213 3.39 0.47 -7.89
C ALA A 213 2.18 -0.46 -8.08
N GLU A 214 1.65 -0.50 -9.29
CA GLU A 214 0.46 -1.25 -9.69
C GLU A 214 0.78 -2.19 -10.87
N PRO A 215 1.71 -3.16 -10.71
CA PRO A 215 2.21 -3.97 -11.83
C PRO A 215 1.14 -4.90 -12.44
N ASP A 216 0.12 -5.26 -11.67
CA ASP A 216 -0.95 -6.19 -12.05
C ASP A 216 -2.17 -5.49 -12.68
N ALA A 217 -2.20 -4.16 -12.68
CA ALA A 217 -3.30 -3.38 -13.25
C ALA A 217 -3.12 -3.19 -14.76
N ARG A 218 -4.21 -3.34 -15.53
CA ARG A 218 -4.20 -3.18 -16.99
C ARG A 218 -4.12 -1.71 -17.41
N ASP A 219 -4.69 -0.82 -16.61
CA ASP A 219 -4.70 0.61 -16.82
C ASP A 219 -4.94 1.38 -15.50
N THR A 220 -4.77 2.71 -15.56
CA THR A 220 -4.98 3.63 -14.43
C THR A 220 -6.42 3.65 -13.90
N THR A 221 -7.43 3.27 -14.69
CA THR A 221 -8.85 3.19 -14.27
C THR A 221 -9.07 1.97 -13.38
N GLU A 222 -8.52 0.81 -13.76
CA GLU A 222 -8.52 -0.40 -12.93
C GLU A 222 -7.71 -0.17 -11.65
N ALA A 223 -6.47 0.30 -11.77
CA ALA A 223 -5.58 0.58 -10.64
C ALA A 223 -6.24 1.49 -9.58
N ALA A 224 -6.81 2.64 -9.98
CA ALA A 224 -7.44 3.56 -9.05
C ALA A 224 -8.67 2.94 -8.35
N ARG A 225 -9.51 2.20 -9.08
CA ARG A 225 -10.73 1.61 -8.49
C ARG A 225 -10.40 0.45 -7.57
N GLU A 226 -9.53 -0.45 -7.98
CA GLU A 226 -9.25 -1.67 -7.23
C GLU A 226 -8.41 -1.39 -5.99
N ASN A 227 -7.41 -0.51 -6.07
CA ASN A 227 -6.65 -0.05 -4.90
C ASN A 227 -7.57 0.58 -3.84
N ALA A 228 -8.46 1.51 -4.24
CA ALA A 228 -9.44 2.09 -3.32
C ALA A 228 -10.41 1.03 -2.73
N ARG A 229 -10.88 0.08 -3.56
CA ARG A 229 -11.77 -1.01 -3.13
C ARG A 229 -11.08 -1.91 -2.09
N LEU A 230 -9.85 -2.34 -2.35
CA LEU A 230 -9.09 -3.25 -1.50
C LEU A 230 -8.74 -2.62 -0.15
N TRP A 231 -8.38 -1.34 -0.10
CA TRP A 231 -8.13 -0.65 1.18
C TRP A 231 -9.39 -0.59 2.05
N VAL A 232 -10.54 -0.24 1.46
CA VAL A 232 -11.81 -0.21 2.20
C VAL A 232 -12.25 -1.61 2.62
N TYR A 233 -12.11 -2.60 1.74
CA TYR A 233 -12.40 -3.99 2.07
C TYR A 233 -11.54 -4.44 3.25
N GLY A 234 -10.22 -4.43 3.08
CA GLY A 234 -9.27 -4.99 4.04
C GLY A 234 -9.22 -4.27 5.38
N SER A 235 -9.41 -2.94 5.40
CA SER A 235 -9.30 -2.15 6.64
C SER A 235 -10.62 -2.05 7.43
N TYR A 236 -11.78 -2.12 6.76
CA TYR A 236 -13.06 -1.77 7.38
C TYR A 236 -14.19 -2.77 7.13
N ALA A 237 -14.26 -3.42 5.97
CA ALA A 237 -15.46 -4.17 5.58
C ALA A 237 -15.35 -5.70 5.66
N GLN A 238 -14.22 -6.27 6.08
CA GLN A 238 -14.05 -7.73 6.10
C GLN A 238 -15.04 -8.43 7.06
N PRO A 239 -15.65 -9.58 6.67
CA PRO A 239 -15.56 -10.27 5.37
C PRO A 239 -16.61 -9.80 4.33
N ALA A 240 -17.46 -8.82 4.69
CA ALA A 240 -18.62 -8.33 3.96
C ALA A 240 -18.27 -7.46 2.73
N LYS A 241 -17.80 -8.10 1.65
CA LYS A 241 -17.46 -7.45 0.35
C LYS A 241 -18.61 -6.60 -0.20
N GLU A 242 -19.85 -7.03 0.01
CA GLU A 242 -21.08 -6.36 -0.37
C GLU A 242 -21.31 -5.00 0.31
N LYS A 243 -20.64 -4.71 1.43
CA LYS A 243 -20.70 -3.40 2.11
C LYS A 243 -19.76 -2.36 1.49
N VAL A 244 -18.90 -2.75 0.55
CA VAL A 244 -17.95 -1.85 -0.14
C VAL A 244 -18.57 -1.29 -1.42
N THR A 245 -18.73 0.02 -1.48
CA THR A 245 -19.13 0.74 -2.70
C THR A 245 -17.92 1.47 -3.30
N THR A 246 -17.60 1.22 -4.57
CA THR A 246 -16.50 1.88 -5.30
C THR A 246 -17.00 2.67 -6.49
N GLY A 247 -16.78 3.98 -6.47
CA GLY A 247 -17.17 4.89 -7.54
C GLY A 247 -16.47 4.63 -8.89
N ALA A 248 -16.93 5.29 -9.94
CA ALA A 248 -16.23 5.34 -11.22
C ALA A 248 -14.94 6.15 -11.10
N ALA A 249 -13.87 5.71 -11.77
CA ALA A 249 -12.64 6.50 -11.84
C ALA A 249 -12.84 7.72 -12.76
N LYS A 250 -12.36 8.88 -12.33
CA LYS A 250 -12.50 10.15 -13.04
C LYS A 250 -11.11 10.69 -13.42
N PRO A 251 -10.95 11.37 -14.56
CA PRO A 251 -9.72 12.09 -14.86
C PRO A 251 -9.35 13.07 -13.76
N PHE A 252 -8.08 13.14 -13.39
CA PHE A 252 -7.54 14.11 -12.46
C PHE A 252 -6.16 14.59 -12.90
N THR A 253 -5.82 15.83 -12.57
CA THR A 253 -4.52 16.44 -12.84
C THR A 253 -4.04 17.12 -11.55
N THR A 254 -2.83 16.78 -11.11
CA THR A 254 -2.22 17.39 -9.91
C THR A 254 -1.67 18.78 -10.23
N LYS A 255 -1.27 19.54 -9.20
CA LYS A 255 -0.63 20.86 -9.40
C LYS A 255 0.71 20.78 -10.14
N SER A 256 1.38 19.63 -10.16
CA SER A 256 2.61 19.42 -10.93
C SER A 256 2.34 19.00 -12.39
N GLY A 257 1.07 19.02 -12.84
CA GLY A 257 0.68 18.59 -14.18
C GLY A 257 0.57 17.08 -14.36
N LEU A 258 0.73 16.28 -13.30
CA LEU A 258 0.64 14.82 -13.38
C LEU A 258 -0.82 14.40 -13.64
N THR A 259 -1.07 13.74 -14.76
CA THR A 259 -2.40 13.29 -15.19
C THR A 259 -2.65 11.83 -14.85
N GLY A 260 -3.89 11.49 -14.47
CA GLY A 260 -4.26 10.11 -14.16
C GLY A 260 -5.75 9.94 -13.89
N LYS A 261 -6.09 8.89 -13.15
CA LYS A 261 -7.45 8.56 -12.73
C LYS A 261 -7.54 8.56 -11.22
N VAL A 262 -8.59 9.19 -10.66
CA VAL A 262 -8.93 9.12 -9.24
C VAL A 262 -10.22 8.35 -9.04
N ALA A 263 -10.25 7.44 -8.05
CA ALA A 263 -11.46 6.76 -7.62
C ALA A 263 -11.55 6.75 -6.08
N THR A 264 -12.77 6.68 -5.58
CA THR A 264 -13.08 6.64 -4.15
C THR A 264 -13.94 5.42 -3.86
N ALA A 265 -13.64 4.75 -2.75
CA ALA A 265 -14.47 3.68 -2.19
C ALA A 265 -14.88 4.03 -0.76
N THR A 266 -16.00 3.45 -0.30
CA THR A 266 -16.52 3.60 1.07
C THR A 266 -17.18 2.30 1.52
N SER A 267 -17.01 1.91 2.80
CA SER A 267 -17.89 0.92 3.44
C SER A 267 -19.15 1.61 3.95
N THR A 268 -20.24 0.88 4.17
CA THR A 268 -21.42 1.38 4.91
C THR A 268 -22.03 0.28 5.77
N GLY A 269 -22.31 0.59 7.04
CA GLY A 269 -23.02 -0.30 7.96
C GLY A 269 -22.24 -1.57 8.29
N VAL A 270 -20.92 -1.47 8.46
CA VAL A 270 -20.09 -2.60 8.92
C VAL A 270 -20.55 -3.10 10.29
N ASP A 271 -20.74 -4.42 10.42
CA ASP A 271 -21.17 -5.05 11.67
C ASP A 271 -19.94 -5.43 12.50
N GLY A 272 -19.39 -4.47 13.24
CA GLY A 272 -18.32 -4.74 14.20
C GLY A 272 -18.81 -4.58 15.64
N THR A 273 -18.41 -5.50 16.51
CA THR A 273 -18.71 -5.46 17.95
C THR A 273 -17.66 -4.72 18.78
N GLY A 274 -16.54 -4.37 18.17
CA GLY A 274 -15.42 -3.68 18.80
C GLY A 274 -15.60 -2.17 18.90
N ARG A 275 -14.88 -1.53 19.82
CA ARG A 275 -14.98 -0.06 20.02
C ARG A 275 -14.50 0.72 18.79
N CYS A 276 -13.56 0.15 18.03
CA CYS A 276 -12.97 0.77 16.85
C CYS A 276 -13.65 0.32 15.55
N ALA A 277 -14.82 -0.34 15.63
CA ALA A 277 -15.61 -0.71 14.48
C ALA A 277 -16.29 0.52 13.86
N HIS A 278 -15.77 0.97 12.73
CA HIS A 278 -16.30 2.11 11.99
C HIS A 278 -16.34 1.81 10.50
N ASP A 279 -17.23 2.52 9.80
CA ASP A 279 -17.08 2.64 8.36
C ASP A 279 -15.80 3.36 8.00
N GLY A 280 -15.31 3.14 6.78
CA GLY A 280 -14.15 3.84 6.26
C GLY A 280 -14.29 4.21 4.80
N LYS A 281 -13.26 4.91 4.33
CA LYS A 281 -13.16 5.39 2.95
C LYS A 281 -11.70 5.34 2.49
N ALA A 282 -11.52 5.15 1.19
CA ALA A 282 -10.23 5.32 0.54
C ALA A 282 -10.39 6.11 -0.75
N THR A 283 -9.39 6.92 -1.08
CA THR A 283 -9.28 7.60 -2.37
C THR A 283 -7.91 7.29 -2.95
N ALA A 284 -7.89 6.63 -4.10
CA ALA A 284 -6.67 6.28 -4.82
C ALA A 284 -6.60 7.06 -6.13
N PHE A 285 -5.42 7.56 -6.45
CA PHE A 285 -5.07 8.20 -7.71
C PHE A 285 -3.97 7.39 -8.37
N ALA A 286 -4.25 6.86 -9.56
CA ALA A 286 -3.31 6.10 -10.36
C ALA A 286 -2.92 6.86 -11.62
N PHE A 287 -1.65 6.78 -11.99
CA PHE A 287 -1.01 7.49 -13.08
C PHE A 287 0.13 6.66 -13.66
N GLU A 288 0.58 6.99 -14.86
CA GLU A 288 1.77 6.40 -15.48
C GLU A 288 2.98 7.34 -15.30
N ASN A 289 4.15 6.79 -15.01
CA ASN A 289 5.40 7.56 -15.03
C ASN A 289 6.02 7.57 -16.46
N PRO A 290 7.09 8.35 -16.71
CA PRO A 290 7.75 8.39 -18.02
C PRO A 290 8.37 7.06 -18.48
N ALA A 291 8.51 6.07 -17.60
CA ALA A 291 8.97 4.71 -17.94
C ALA A 291 7.80 3.76 -18.30
N GLY A 292 6.55 4.23 -18.26
CA GLY A 292 5.35 3.43 -18.52
C GLY A 292 4.90 2.56 -17.33
N GLU A 293 5.47 2.74 -16.14
CA GLU A 293 4.99 2.03 -14.94
C GLU A 293 3.71 2.68 -14.43
N THR A 294 2.67 1.87 -14.17
CA THR A 294 1.49 2.34 -13.42
C THR A 294 1.84 2.44 -11.94
N LEU A 295 1.66 3.64 -11.40
CA LEU A 295 1.91 3.99 -10.00
C LEU A 295 0.63 4.51 -9.36
N SER A 296 0.55 4.47 -8.04
CA SER A 296 -0.59 5.01 -7.30
C SER A 296 -0.22 5.71 -6.01
N TRP A 297 -1.01 6.73 -5.68
CA TRP A 297 -1.10 7.37 -4.36
C TRP A 297 -2.46 7.01 -3.77
N THR A 298 -2.50 6.69 -2.47
CA THR A 298 -3.76 6.35 -1.78
C THR A 298 -3.85 6.99 -0.42
N PHE A 299 -4.98 7.64 -0.14
CA PHE A 299 -5.47 7.95 1.20
C PHE A 299 -6.44 6.84 1.64
N VAL A 300 -6.35 6.42 2.90
CA VAL A 300 -7.31 5.56 3.60
C VAL A 300 -7.62 6.15 4.98
N GLY A 301 -8.87 6.08 5.43
CA GLY A 301 -9.22 6.57 6.77
C GLY A 301 -10.67 6.30 7.18
N VAL A 302 -10.92 6.53 8.47
CA VAL A 302 -12.23 6.32 9.11
C VAL A 302 -13.27 7.30 8.54
N ARG A 303 -14.53 6.86 8.51
CA ARG A 303 -15.71 7.58 8.01
C ARG A 303 -16.84 7.55 9.05
N GLY A 304 -17.65 8.60 9.11
CA GLY A 304 -18.83 8.67 9.98
C GLY A 304 -18.50 9.02 11.43
N VAL A 305 -17.35 9.65 11.69
CA VAL A 305 -16.89 10.10 13.00
C VAL A 305 -16.58 11.60 12.97
N ASP A 306 -16.71 12.28 14.11
CA ASP A 306 -16.59 13.75 14.21
C ASP A 306 -15.25 14.30 13.71
N ASP A 307 -14.19 13.50 13.79
CA ASP A 307 -12.85 13.85 13.33
C ASP A 307 -12.41 13.16 12.03
N GLU A 308 -13.37 12.63 11.25
CA GLU A 308 -13.16 12.17 9.88
C GLU A 308 -12.39 13.21 9.05
N VAL A 309 -11.31 12.80 8.37
CA VAL A 309 -10.52 13.71 7.52
C VAL A 309 -11.41 14.26 6.40
N PRO A 310 -11.65 15.59 6.31
CA PRO A 310 -12.57 16.14 5.32
C PRO A 310 -12.09 15.88 3.88
N GLU A 311 -13.02 15.60 2.98
CA GLU A 311 -12.76 15.43 1.53
C GLU A 311 -11.93 16.59 0.92
N PRO A 312 -12.14 17.88 1.27
CA PRO A 312 -11.27 18.96 0.82
C PRO A 312 -9.79 18.80 1.24
N THR A 313 -9.51 18.22 2.42
CA THR A 313 -8.15 17.94 2.89
C THR A 313 -7.52 16.81 2.08
N VAL A 314 -8.26 15.70 1.88
CA VAL A 314 -7.82 14.57 1.04
C VAL A 314 -7.47 15.05 -0.38
N ARG A 315 -8.35 15.85 -0.98
CA ARG A 315 -8.16 16.44 -2.31
C ARG A 315 -7.00 17.43 -2.37
N LYS A 316 -6.73 18.16 -1.28
CA LYS A 316 -5.60 19.09 -1.19
C LYS A 316 -4.26 18.34 -1.10
N ILE A 317 -4.19 17.22 -0.37
CA ILE A 317 -3.03 16.30 -0.35
C ILE A 317 -2.83 15.70 -1.74
N LEU A 318 -3.86 15.07 -2.32
CA LEU A 318 -3.83 14.53 -3.68
C LEU A 318 -3.33 15.54 -4.73
N GLY A 319 -3.76 16.81 -4.63
CA GLY A 319 -3.32 17.87 -5.53
C GLY A 319 -1.82 18.18 -5.50
N THR A 320 -1.06 17.67 -4.52
CA THR A 320 0.40 17.84 -4.40
C THR A 320 1.23 16.65 -4.89
N VAL A 321 0.57 15.56 -5.30
CA VAL A 321 1.26 14.36 -5.83
C VAL A 321 2.07 14.75 -7.07
N ARG A 322 3.35 14.41 -7.04
CA ARG A 322 4.34 14.77 -8.06
C ARG A 322 5.38 13.67 -8.21
N LEU A 323 6.03 13.64 -9.37
CA LEU A 323 7.23 12.85 -9.58
C LEU A 323 8.45 13.59 -9.02
N VAL A 324 9.40 12.83 -8.49
CA VAL A 324 10.74 13.25 -8.05
C VAL A 324 11.76 12.22 -8.54
N GLU A 325 13.05 12.56 -8.50
CA GLU A 325 14.11 11.62 -8.85
C GLU A 325 14.03 10.37 -7.94
N SER A 326 13.97 9.19 -8.56
CA SER A 326 13.95 7.92 -7.85
C SER A 326 15.35 7.55 -7.38
N ALA A 327 15.45 7.01 -6.17
CA ALA A 327 16.70 6.37 -5.73
C ALA A 327 16.95 5.10 -6.58
N PRO A 328 18.20 4.85 -7.01
CA PRO A 328 18.58 3.63 -7.72
C PRO A 328 18.49 2.36 -6.84
#